data_AF-A0A0Q6FCQ5-F1
#
_entry.id   AF-A0A0Q6FCQ5-F1
#
_cell.length_a   1.000
_cell.length_b   1.000
_cell.length_c   1.000
_cell.angle_alpha   90.00
_cell.angle_beta   90.00
_cell.angle_gamma   90.00
#
_symmetry.space_group_name_H-M   'P 1'
#
loop_
_entity.id
_entity.type
_entity.pdbx_description
1 polymer ?
#
loop_
_entity_poly.entity_id
_entity_poly.type
_entity_poly.pdbx_seq_one_letter_code
_entity_poly.pdbx_strand_id
1 'polypeptide(L)'
;MEALLPIITQLIAGAAGGNAAGAVLKQQAVSVIVRTIVGAIGGLGGGFLIQMLGGEAAATGLVTQAIGAAIGGGALTGLAGLVLGKK
;
A
#
# COMPACT_ATOMS: atom_id res chain seq x y z
N MET A 1 16.92 -2.12 -15.40
CA MET A 1 15.62 -2.82 -15.44
C MET A 1 15.34 -3.63 -14.17
N GLU A 2 16.34 -4.02 -13.37
CA GLU A 2 16.14 -4.77 -12.12
C GLU A 2 15.34 -4.02 -11.03
N ALA A 3 15.38 -2.69 -10.98
CA ALA A 3 14.62 -1.90 -10.00
C ALA A 3 13.15 -1.67 -10.37
N LEU A 4 12.75 -1.88 -11.63
CA LEU A 4 11.38 -1.61 -12.09
C LEU A 4 10.40 -2.68 -11.62
N LEU A 5 10.82 -3.95 -11.59
CA LEU A 5 10.01 -5.06 -11.10
C LEU A 5 9.56 -4.85 -9.64
N PRO A 6 10.46 -4.57 -8.68
CA PRO A 6 10.11 -4.19 -7.32
C PRO A 6 9.07 -3.07 -7.22
N ILE A 7 9.26 -1.99 -7.98
CA ILE A 7 8.39 -0.80 -7.93
C ILE A 7 6.99 -1.16 -8.46
N ILE A 8 6.91 -1.91 -9.56
CA ILE A 8 5.64 -2.35 -10.13
C ILE A 8 4.92 -3.30 -9.15
N THR A 9 5.64 -4.25 -8.56
CA THR A 9 5.08 -5.14 -7.54
C THR A 9 4.55 -4.38 -6.34
N GLN A 10 5.27 -3.37 -5.85
CA GLN A 10 4.82 -2.54 -4.73
C GLN A 10 3.60 -1.68 -5.09
N LEU A 11 3.54 -1.16 -6.32
CA LEU A 11 2.39 -0.39 -6.80
C LEU A 11 1.13 -1.26 -6.89
N ILE A 12 1.26 -2.47 -7.45
CA ILE A 12 0.15 -3.43 -7.56
C ILE A 12 -0.25 -3.96 -6.20
N ALA A 13 0.70 -4.36 -5.35
CA ALA A 13 0.44 -4.86 -4.00
C ALA A 13 -0.16 -3.78 -3.10
N GLY A 14 0.32 -2.54 -3.20
CA GLY A 14 -0.25 -1.38 -2.51
C GLY A 14 -1.66 -1.05 -2.97
N ALA A 15 -1.89 -1.05 -4.28
CA ALA A 15 -3.23 -0.86 -4.86
C ALA A 15 -4.21 -1.96 -4.43
N ALA A 16 -3.78 -3.23 -4.48
CA ALA A 16 -4.58 -4.36 -4.03
C ALA A 16 -4.85 -4.30 -2.52
N GLY A 17 -3.82 -4.02 -1.72
CA GLY A 17 -3.91 -3.86 -0.27
C GLY A 17 -4.81 -2.69 0.14
N GLY A 18 -4.74 -1.56 -0.57
CA GLY A 18 -5.61 -0.40 -0.35
C GLY A 18 -7.08 -0.71 -0.63
N ASN A 19 -7.39 -1.37 -1.75
CA ASN A 19 -8.76 -1.79 -2.05
C ASN A 19 -9.29 -2.85 -1.07
N ALA A 20 -8.46 -3.83 -0.71
CA ALA A 20 -8.79 -4.84 0.29
C ALA A 20 -9.07 -4.20 1.66
N ALA A 21 -8.20 -3.30 2.12
CA ALA A 21 -8.40 -2.56 3.36
C ALA A 21 -9.67 -1.72 3.32
N GLY A 22 -9.93 -1.02 2.21
CA GLY A 22 -11.17 -0.26 2.03
C GLY A 22 -12.43 -1.13 2.08
N ALA A 23 -12.37 -2.37 1.57
CA ALA A 23 -13.47 -3.33 1.64
C ALA A 23 -13.68 -3.82 3.09
N VAL A 24 -12.61 -4.20 3.78
CA VAL A 24 -12.62 -4.63 5.19
C VAL A 24 -13.14 -3.51 6.11
N LEU A 25 -12.67 -2.28 5.89
CA LEU A 25 -13.06 -1.10 6.65
C LEU A 25 -14.40 -0.50 6.19
N LYS A 26 -15.12 -1.15 5.26
CA LYS A 26 -16.42 -0.72 4.75
C LYS A 26 -16.46 0.74 4.27
N GLN A 27 -15.37 1.22 3.69
CA GLN A 27 -15.23 2.63 3.27
C GLN A 27 -16.00 2.96 1.99
N GLN A 28 -17.21 2.39 1.78
CA GLN A 28 -17.99 2.45 0.54
C GLN A 28 -18.19 3.87 -0.03
N ALA A 29 -18.20 4.88 0.83
CA ALA A 29 -18.26 6.30 0.47
C ALA A 29 -17.01 6.80 -0.30
N VAL A 30 -15.86 6.15 -0.15
CA VAL A 30 -14.62 6.48 -0.85
C VAL A 30 -14.56 5.70 -2.17
N SER A 31 -14.40 6.39 -3.30
CA SER A 31 -14.30 5.77 -4.63
C SER A 31 -13.13 4.78 -4.73
N VAL A 32 -13.33 3.68 -5.47
CA VAL A 32 -12.31 2.66 -5.77
C VAL A 32 -11.05 3.27 -6.38
N ILE A 33 -11.20 4.27 -7.24
CA ILE A 33 -10.06 4.97 -7.88
C ILE A 33 -9.21 5.66 -6.80
N VAL A 34 -9.85 6.35 -5.85
CA VAL A 34 -9.16 7.03 -4.75
C VAL A 34 -8.44 6.02 -3.87
N ARG A 35 -9.09 4.92 -3.49
CA ARG A 35 -8.47 3.86 -2.68
C ARG A 35 -7.30 3.19 -3.38
N THR A 36 -7.38 3.03 -4.70
CA THR A 36 -6.29 2.46 -5.51
C THR A 36 -5.08 3.38 -5.54
N ILE A 37 -5.29 4.69 -5.76
CA ILE A 37 -4.21 5.68 -5.78
C ILE A 37 -3.57 5.81 -4.39
N VAL A 38 -4.39 5.96 -3.35
CA VAL A 38 -3.93 6.05 -1.96
C VAL A 38 -3.21 4.76 -1.55
N GLY A 39 -3.74 3.61 -1.94
CA GLY A 39 -3.12 2.30 -1.73
C GLY A 39 -1.77 2.17 -2.42
N ALA A 40 -1.65 2.59 -3.68
CA ALA A 40 -0.39 2.57 -4.40
C ALA A 40 0.67 3.49 -3.76
N ILE A 41 0.29 4.71 -3.37
CA ILE A 41 1.17 5.65 -2.68
C ILE A 41 1.59 5.09 -1.31
N GLY A 42 0.64 4.58 -0.54
CA GLY A 42 0.91 3.94 0.75
C GLY A 42 1.76 2.68 0.60
N GLY A 43 1.65 1.95 -0.51
CA GLY A 43 2.46 0.78 -0.76
C GLY A 43 3.91 1.09 -1.08
N LEU A 44 4.16 2.15 -1.87
CA LEU A 44 5.51 2.67 -2.07
C LEU A 44 6.11 3.20 -0.76
N GLY A 45 5.32 3.95 0.02
CA GLY A 45 5.74 4.45 1.33
C GLY A 45 6.02 3.33 2.33
N GLY A 46 5.18 2.30 2.39
CA GLY A 46 5.35 1.13 3.24
C GLY A 46 6.57 0.30 2.85
N GLY A 47 6.81 0.12 1.55
CA GLY A 47 8.04 -0.50 1.04
C GLY A 47 9.29 0.26 1.47
N PHE A 48 9.28 1.59 1.38
CA PHE A 48 10.38 2.44 1.83
C PHE A 48 10.61 2.35 3.35
N LEU A 49 9.55 2.33 4.15
CA LEU A 49 9.65 2.19 5.61
C LEU A 49 10.24 0.83 6.03
N ILE A 50 9.90 -0.25 5.33
CA ILE A 50 10.50 -1.58 5.56
C ILE A 50 11.99 -1.56 5.25
N GLN A 51 12.41 -0.88 4.17
CA GLN A 51 13.83 -0.72 3.85
C GLN A 51 14.58 0.05 4.95
N MET A 52 13.96 1.10 5.49
CA MET A 52 14.56 1.94 6.52
C MET A 52 14.62 1.25 7.89
N LEU A 53 13.65 0.39 8.23
CA LEU A 53 13.52 -0.25 9.54
C LEU A 53 14.17 -1.65 9.63
N GLY A 54 14.20 -2.40 8.52
CA GLY A 54 14.56 -3.82 8.52
C GLY A 54 15.98 -4.16 8.09
N GLY A 55 16.76 -3.18 7.59
CA GLY A 55 18.05 -3.42 6.95
C GLY A 55 17.93 -4.28 5.67
N GLU A 56 18.96 -4.28 4.81
CA GLU A 56 18.98 -4.97 3.50
C GLU A 56 18.39 -6.40 3.50
N ALA A 57 18.54 -7.14 4.60
CA ALA A 57 18.09 -8.53 4.72
C ALA A 57 16.56 -8.70 4.71
N ALA A 58 15.80 -7.77 5.27
CA ALA A 58 14.32 -7.80 5.21
C ALA A 58 13.79 -7.21 3.89
N ALA A 59 14.57 -6.34 3.25
CA ALA A 59 14.18 -5.54 2.09
C ALA A 59 14.31 -6.26 0.74
N THR A 60 15.05 -7.36 0.66
CA THR A 60 15.47 -7.97 -0.63
C THR A 60 14.48 -9.00 -1.18
N GLY A 61 13.57 -9.53 -0.37
CA GLY A 61 12.54 -10.45 -0.83
C GLY A 61 11.36 -9.73 -1.50
N LEU A 62 11.06 -10.04 -2.76
CA LEU A 62 9.85 -9.57 -3.46
C LEU A 62 8.57 -9.80 -2.64
N VAL A 63 8.50 -10.91 -1.91
CA VAL A 63 7.39 -11.23 -1.00
C VAL A 63 7.31 -10.25 0.17
N THR A 64 8.44 -9.94 0.82
CA THR A 64 8.49 -8.98 1.93
C THR A 64 8.14 -7.57 1.46
N GLN A 65 8.59 -7.19 0.27
CA GLN A 65 8.22 -5.92 -0.36
C GLN A 65 6.72 -5.85 -0.70
N ALA A 66 6.15 -6.93 -1.23
CA ALA A 66 4.72 -7.00 -1.51
C ALA A 66 3.89 -6.91 -0.22
N ILE A 67 4.29 -7.59 0.86
CA ILE A 67 3.63 -7.51 2.17
C ILE A 67 3.75 -6.10 2.73
N GLY A 68 4.94 -5.50 2.73
CA GLY A 68 5.16 -4.13 3.17
C GLY A 68 4.33 -3.12 2.40
N ALA A 69 4.21 -3.31 1.08
CA ALA A 69 3.38 -2.49 0.23
C ALA A 69 1.89 -2.68 0.49
N ALA A 70 1.42 -3.92 0.69
CA ALA A 70 0.02 -4.17 1.03
C ALA A 70 -0.35 -3.56 2.39
N ILE A 71 0.53 -3.68 3.39
CA ILE A 71 0.33 -3.09 4.74
C ILE A 71 0.33 -1.57 4.66
N GLY A 72 1.34 -0.97 4.01
CA GLY A 72 1.43 0.47 3.85
C GLY A 72 0.26 1.04 3.05
N GLY A 73 -0.10 0.39 1.94
CA GLY A 73 -1.25 0.76 1.11
C GLY A 73 -2.58 0.64 1.83
N GLY A 74 -2.75 -0.43 2.61
CA GLY A 74 -3.92 -0.65 3.44
C GLY A 74 -4.05 0.38 4.56
N ALA A 75 -2.95 0.67 5.26
CA ALA A 75 -2.91 1.65 6.34
C ALA A 75 -3.27 3.07 5.82
N LEU A 76 -2.64 3.50 4.73
CA LEU A 76 -2.89 4.84 4.17
C LEU A 76 -4.30 4.97 3.60
N THR A 77 -4.84 3.90 3.01
CA THR A 77 -6.26 3.86 2.61
C THR A 77 -7.20 3.91 3.81
N GLY A 78 -6.86 3.21 4.89
CA GLY A 78 -7.55 3.29 6.18
C GLY A 78 -7.68 4.72 6.67
N LEU A 79 -6.56 5.44 6.72
CA LEU A 79 -6.51 6.85 7.12
C LEU A 79 -7.29 7.76 6.16
N ALA A 80 -7.15 7.55 4.85
CA ALA A 80 -7.88 8.33 3.86
C ALA A 80 -9.39 8.20 4.02
N GLY A 81 -9.92 7.00 4.31
CA GLY A 81 -11.35 6.85 4.58
C GLY A 81 -11.82 7.48 5.90
N LEU A 82 -10.96 7.59 6.92
CA LEU A 82 -11.30 8.34 8.14
C LEU A 82 -11.39 9.86 7.91
N VAL A 83 -10.60 10.39 6.97
CA VAL A 83 -10.58 11.82 6.62
C VAL A 83 -11.67 12.15 5.61
N LEU A 84 -11.77 11.35 4.55
CA LEU A 84 -12.66 11.60 3.41
C LEU A 84 -14.08 11.06 3.63
N GLY A 85 -14.25 10.05 4.49
CA GLY A 85 -15.55 9.42 4.79
C GLY A 85 -16.42 10.18 5.78
N LYS A 86 -15.95 11.30 6.35
CA LYS A 86 -16.72 12.15 7.29
C LYS A 86 -17.69 13.14 6.61
N LYS A 87 -18.29 12.78 5.48
CA LYS A 87 -19.32 13.60 4.82
C LYS A 87 -20.62 12.83 4.67
#